data_AF-A0AAD8DDG0-F1
#
_entry.id   AF-A0AAD8DDG0-F1
#
_cell.length_a   1.000
_cell.length_b   1.000
_cell.length_c   1.000
_cell.angle_alpha   90.00
_cell.angle_beta   90.00
_cell.angle_gamma   90.00
#
_symmetry.space_group_name_H-M   'P 1'
#
loop_
_entity.id
_entity.type
_entity.pdbx_description
1 polymer ?
#
loop_
_entity_poly.entity_id
_entity_poly.type
_entity_poly.pdbx_seq_one_letter_code
_entity_poly.pdbx_strand_id
1 'polypeptide(L)'
;MEKNLHLNRLPSRPPLPARGIQSGSKMRMGPGRKRDFSPVPWSQYFENMEDVEVENETSTDISFYFLPYTVIYSSGSEGPVLLLLHGGGHSALSWAVFSAVIFNWIKCRVVAVDLRAHGDTTVNNSEDLSAETMSKDIGKVIEVLYGENPPPIMLIGHSMGGAIAVHTAAANLVPSLLGICVIDVVEGTAMDALNSMQNFLRSRPKTFKSLENAIEWSVKSGQIRNLESARVSMGGQVKKCEDPVSSPGISKTIIEGIIEEEEEEEEAEGEGGEHGNEGESNNKRKKEDDLEVKECPYTWRIELAKTEKYWDGWFRGLSSLFLSCSVPKLLLLAGVDRLDKDLTIGQMQGKFQMQVLPQCGHAVHEDAPEKVAEALATFMVRHKFTETKGGFQCMFPAC
;
A
#
# COMPACT_ATOMS: atom_id res chain seq x y z
N MET A 1 -13.87 40.88 -32.13
CA MET A 1 -15.06 41.03 -31.28
C MET A 1 -16.01 39.95 -31.76
N GLU A 2 -16.36 38.89 -31.04
CA GLU A 2 -16.64 38.76 -29.62
C GLU A 2 -16.13 37.39 -29.11
N LYS A 3 -15.18 37.42 -28.18
CA LYS A 3 -15.01 36.37 -27.18
C LYS A 3 -16.05 36.68 -26.11
N ASN A 4 -17.05 35.83 -25.94
CA ASN A 4 -17.76 35.53 -24.68
C ASN A 4 -19.10 34.91 -25.02
N LEU A 5 -19.33 33.71 -24.50
CA LEU A 5 -20.60 33.12 -24.07
C LEU A 5 -20.36 31.60 -24.06
N HIS A 6 -20.77 30.93 -22.99
CA HIS A 6 -20.67 29.48 -22.69
C HIS A 6 -19.78 29.08 -21.49
N LEU A 7 -19.56 30.00 -20.56
CA LEU A 7 -19.30 29.65 -19.15
C LEU A 7 -20.51 30.05 -18.32
N ASN A 8 -21.37 29.08 -17.99
CA ASN A 8 -22.23 29.01 -16.79
C ASN A 8 -23.36 27.97 -16.97
N ARG A 9 -23.08 26.71 -16.63
CA ARG A 9 -24.11 25.74 -16.21
C ARG A 9 -23.54 24.83 -15.11
N LEU A 10 -23.45 25.36 -13.90
CA LEU A 10 -23.43 24.55 -12.69
C LEU A 10 -24.90 24.26 -12.30
N PRO A 11 -25.25 23.02 -11.91
CA PRO A 11 -26.60 22.70 -11.45
C PRO A 11 -26.91 23.43 -10.13
N SER A 12 -28.15 23.92 -10.03
CA SER A 12 -28.67 24.65 -8.87
C SER A 12 -28.74 23.78 -7.61
N ARG A 13 -28.34 24.38 -6.49
CA ARG A 13 -28.36 23.78 -5.14
C ARG A 13 -29.82 23.47 -4.74
N PRO A 14 -30.12 22.30 -4.15
CA PRO A 14 -31.46 21.98 -3.68
C PRO A 14 -31.88 22.85 -2.48
N PRO A 15 -33.19 23.16 -2.33
CA PRO A 15 -33.67 24.06 -1.28
C PRO A 15 -33.60 23.41 0.11
N LEU A 16 -33.28 24.23 1.11
CA LEU A 16 -33.27 23.86 2.53
C LEU A 16 -34.68 23.52 3.02
N PRO A 17 -34.87 22.48 3.86
CA PRO A 17 -36.18 22.14 4.41
C PRO A 17 -36.64 23.18 5.44
N ALA A 18 -37.95 23.45 5.42
CA ALA A 18 -38.65 24.40 6.28
C ALA A 18 -38.55 24.05 7.77
N ARG A 19 -38.44 25.08 8.62
CA ARG A 19 -38.52 25.01 10.08
C ARG A 19 -39.89 24.48 10.52
N GLY A 20 -39.96 23.19 10.83
CA GLY A 20 -41.04 22.59 11.62
C GLY A 20 -40.69 22.60 13.11
N ILE A 21 -41.57 23.13 13.93
CA ILE A 21 -41.49 23.12 15.39
C ILE A 21 -41.74 21.69 15.88
N GLN A 22 -40.73 21.05 16.47
CA GLN A 22 -40.91 19.82 17.25
C GLN A 22 -40.17 19.93 18.60
N SER A 23 -40.92 19.57 19.63
CA SER A 23 -40.57 19.57 21.05
C SER A 23 -39.26 18.84 21.33
N GLY A 24 -38.27 19.56 21.85
CA GLY A 24 -36.94 19.04 22.15
C GLY A 24 -36.84 18.42 23.55
N SER A 25 -37.00 17.10 23.63
CA SER A 25 -36.34 16.33 24.69
C SER A 25 -34.84 16.30 24.38
N LYS A 26 -34.05 17.14 25.07
CA LYS A 26 -32.58 17.12 24.98
C LYS A 26 -32.04 15.80 25.54
N MET A 27 -31.91 14.78 24.71
CA MET A 27 -31.00 13.68 24.99
C MET A 27 -29.57 14.24 24.92
N ARG A 28 -28.90 14.28 26.07
CA ARG A 28 -27.46 14.56 26.15
C ARG A 28 -26.73 13.46 25.38
N MET A 29 -26.22 13.79 24.19
CA MET A 29 -25.21 12.99 23.52
C MET A 29 -23.99 12.91 24.43
N GLY A 30 -23.58 11.69 24.80
CA GLY A 30 -22.36 11.45 25.55
C GLY A 30 -21.13 11.99 24.79
N PRO A 31 -19.99 12.17 25.46
CA PRO A 31 -18.77 12.65 24.81
C PRO A 31 -18.43 11.72 23.63
N GLY A 32 -18.38 12.28 22.42
CA GLY A 32 -18.07 11.52 21.22
C GLY A 32 -16.77 10.75 21.42
N ARG A 33 -16.84 9.42 21.31
CA ARG A 33 -15.67 8.54 21.41
C ARG A 33 -14.66 9.02 20.36
N LYS A 34 -13.49 9.52 20.78
CA LYS A 34 -12.43 9.90 19.86
C LYS A 34 -12.12 8.70 18.97
N ARG A 35 -12.04 8.93 17.65
CA ARG A 35 -11.62 7.88 16.72
C ARG A 35 -10.18 7.49 17.05
N ASP A 36 -9.92 6.20 17.05
CA ASP A 36 -8.59 5.63 17.30
C ASP A 36 -7.85 5.50 15.96
N PHE A 37 -6.73 6.20 15.85
CA PHE A 37 -5.87 6.20 14.66
C PHE A 37 -4.57 5.42 14.88
N SER A 38 -4.45 4.70 16.00
CA SER A 38 -3.28 3.86 16.27
C SER A 38 -3.10 2.80 15.17
N PRO A 39 -1.85 2.52 14.77
CA PRO A 39 -1.56 1.54 13.74
C PRO A 39 -1.95 0.13 14.17
N VAL A 40 -2.35 -0.69 13.20
CA VAL A 40 -2.70 -2.10 13.37
C VAL A 40 -1.69 -2.95 12.60
N PRO A 41 -1.10 -4.00 13.20
CA PRO A 41 -0.11 -4.82 12.52
C PRO A 41 -0.75 -5.70 11.44
N TRP A 42 0.03 -6.02 10.40
CA TRP A 42 -0.36 -6.88 9.30
C TRP A 42 -0.84 -8.28 9.75
N SER A 43 -0.28 -8.78 10.86
CA SER A 43 -0.55 -10.11 11.42
C SER A 43 -1.96 -10.29 11.97
N GLN A 44 -2.77 -9.23 12.00
CA GLN A 44 -4.22 -9.36 12.24
C GLN A 44 -4.99 -9.81 10.99
N TYR A 45 -4.42 -9.67 9.79
CA TYR A 45 -5.09 -9.90 8.52
C TYR A 45 -4.41 -10.98 7.67
N PHE A 46 -3.09 -11.14 7.81
CA PHE A 46 -2.31 -12.17 7.12
C PHE A 46 -1.71 -13.17 8.09
N GLU A 47 -1.59 -14.43 7.65
CA GLU A 47 -1.01 -15.51 8.44
C GLU A 47 0.52 -15.45 8.43
N ASN A 48 1.11 -15.13 7.28
CA ASN A 48 2.57 -15.08 7.10
C ASN A 48 3.03 -13.82 6.37
N MET A 49 4.29 -13.47 6.56
CA MET A 49 5.05 -12.48 5.80
C MET A 49 6.39 -13.12 5.43
N GLU A 50 6.77 -13.05 4.16
CA GLU A 50 7.97 -13.69 3.63
C GLU A 50 8.73 -12.72 2.72
N ASP A 51 10.06 -12.76 2.83
CA ASP A 51 10.97 -12.06 1.93
C ASP A 51 11.37 -13.03 0.82
N VAL A 52 10.80 -12.87 -0.37
CA VAL A 52 11.07 -13.74 -1.53
C VAL A 52 12.33 -13.24 -2.21
N GLU A 53 13.45 -13.94 -2.02
CA GLU A 53 14.71 -13.63 -2.69
C GLU A 53 14.56 -13.83 -4.21
N VAL A 54 14.75 -12.76 -4.99
CA VAL A 54 14.61 -12.82 -6.45
C VAL A 54 15.96 -12.54 -7.07
N GLU A 55 16.65 -13.61 -7.50
CA GLU A 55 17.89 -13.46 -8.26
C GLU A 55 17.59 -12.84 -9.64
N ASN A 56 18.27 -11.73 -9.93
CA ASN A 56 18.25 -11.12 -11.24
C ASN A 56 19.55 -11.45 -11.98
N GLU A 57 19.44 -11.88 -13.25
CA GLU A 57 20.55 -12.30 -14.12
C GLU A 57 21.68 -11.24 -14.24
N THR A 58 21.46 -10.01 -13.79
CA THR A 58 22.37 -8.88 -13.91
C THR A 58 23.38 -8.73 -12.77
N SER A 59 23.42 -9.59 -11.76
CA SER A 59 24.39 -9.46 -10.65
C SER A 59 25.40 -10.61 -10.60
N THR A 60 26.51 -10.45 -11.33
CA THR A 60 27.77 -11.17 -11.07
C THR A 60 28.57 -10.59 -9.91
N ASP A 61 28.09 -9.52 -9.28
CA ASP A 61 28.76 -8.89 -8.14
C ASP A 61 28.24 -9.48 -6.82
N ILE A 62 29.00 -10.45 -6.32
CA ILE A 62 28.91 -11.02 -4.97
C ILE A 62 29.35 -9.93 -3.97
N SER A 63 28.50 -8.92 -3.78
CA SER A 63 28.63 -8.01 -2.65
C SER A 63 27.73 -8.54 -1.53
N PHE A 64 28.38 -9.09 -0.51
CA PHE A 64 27.86 -9.84 0.64
C PHE A 64 26.86 -9.09 1.56
N TYR A 65 26.28 -7.96 1.13
CA TYR A 65 25.66 -7.01 2.06
C TYR A 65 24.14 -6.81 1.98
N PHE A 66 23.43 -7.26 0.94
CA PHE A 66 21.96 -7.43 0.97
C PHE A 66 21.49 -8.05 -0.34
N LEU A 67 20.80 -9.19 -0.32
CA LEU A 67 20.17 -9.75 -1.52
C LEU A 67 18.85 -9.02 -1.79
N PRO A 68 18.52 -8.71 -3.07
CA PRO A 68 17.22 -8.15 -3.39
C PRO A 68 16.10 -9.16 -3.13
N TYR A 69 15.03 -8.71 -2.50
CA TYR A 69 13.87 -9.52 -2.20
C TYR A 69 12.57 -8.75 -2.42
N THR A 70 11.52 -9.50 -2.73
CA THR A 70 10.14 -9.02 -2.79
C THR A 70 9.39 -9.47 -1.56
N VAL A 71 8.82 -8.53 -0.81
CA VAL A 71 8.00 -8.85 0.37
C VAL A 71 6.61 -9.28 -0.07
N ILE A 72 6.15 -10.39 0.50
CA ILE A 72 4.78 -10.86 0.33
C ILE A 72 4.10 -11.06 1.69
N TYR A 73 2.78 -10.92 1.68
CA TYR A 73 1.91 -11.26 2.79
C TYR A 73 0.92 -12.32 2.33
N SER A 74 0.79 -13.41 3.08
CA SER A 74 0.00 -14.57 2.63
C SER A 74 -0.94 -15.13 3.69
N SER A 75 -2.04 -15.73 3.22
CA SER A 75 -3.01 -16.47 4.04
C SER A 75 -3.57 -17.65 3.28
N GLY A 76 -3.82 -18.75 4.01
CA GLY A 76 -4.45 -19.94 3.47
C GLY A 76 -3.48 -20.94 2.87
N SER A 77 -3.96 -22.19 2.75
CA SER A 77 -3.19 -23.32 2.24
C SER A 77 -3.83 -24.05 1.06
N GLU A 78 -5.11 -23.78 0.75
CA GLU A 78 -5.87 -24.52 -0.26
C GLU A 78 -6.63 -23.61 -1.24
N GLY A 79 -6.98 -24.14 -2.41
CA GLY A 79 -7.71 -23.42 -3.45
C GLY A 79 -6.81 -22.55 -4.35
N PRO A 80 -7.37 -21.79 -5.30
CA PRO A 80 -6.60 -20.91 -6.17
C PRO A 80 -5.90 -19.80 -5.37
N VAL A 81 -4.77 -19.33 -5.89
CA VAL A 81 -4.05 -18.17 -5.35
C VAL A 81 -4.62 -16.89 -5.93
N LEU A 82 -5.03 -15.98 -5.07
CA LEU A 82 -5.37 -14.60 -5.40
C LEU A 82 -4.10 -13.76 -5.23
N LEU A 83 -3.44 -13.43 -6.34
CA LEU A 83 -2.20 -12.64 -6.33
C LEU A 83 -2.56 -11.15 -6.48
N LEU A 84 -2.32 -10.38 -5.42
CA LEU A 84 -2.85 -9.02 -5.26
C LEU A 84 -1.76 -7.96 -5.48
N LEU A 85 -1.98 -7.08 -6.45
CA LEU A 85 -1.03 -6.04 -6.88
C LEU A 85 -1.59 -4.65 -6.56
N HIS A 86 -0.92 -3.92 -5.67
CA HIS A 86 -1.38 -2.61 -5.19
C HIS A 86 -1.16 -1.46 -6.20
N GLY A 87 -1.78 -0.31 -5.94
CA GLY A 87 -1.61 0.92 -6.73
C GLY A 87 -0.29 1.66 -6.48
N GLY A 88 0.04 2.65 -7.32
CA GLY A 88 1.27 3.42 -7.18
C GLY A 88 1.32 4.21 -5.86
N GLY A 89 2.41 4.10 -5.12
CA GLY A 89 2.58 4.70 -3.80
C GLY A 89 1.89 3.96 -2.65
N HIS A 90 1.23 2.83 -2.93
CA HIS A 90 0.64 1.94 -1.92
C HIS A 90 1.59 0.79 -1.56
N SER A 91 1.08 -0.23 -0.86
CA SER A 91 1.79 -1.47 -0.57
C SER A 91 0.78 -2.65 -0.53
N ALA A 92 1.26 -3.88 -0.38
CA ALA A 92 0.46 -5.09 -0.17
C ALA A 92 -0.57 -4.93 0.96
N LEU A 93 -0.26 -4.11 1.97
CA LEU A 93 -1.13 -3.87 3.13
C LEU A 93 -2.43 -3.15 2.76
N SER A 94 -2.52 -2.51 1.60
CA SER A 94 -3.81 -2.01 1.07
C SER A 94 -4.83 -3.12 0.85
N TRP A 95 -4.39 -4.38 0.73
CA TRP A 95 -5.28 -5.53 0.59
C TRP A 95 -5.70 -6.17 1.91
N ALA A 96 -5.17 -5.74 3.06
CA ALA A 96 -5.34 -6.42 4.34
C ALA A 96 -6.81 -6.74 4.70
N VAL A 97 -7.69 -5.73 4.70
CA VAL A 97 -9.11 -5.93 5.05
C VAL A 97 -9.82 -6.78 4.00
N PHE A 98 -9.55 -6.52 2.70
CA PHE A 98 -10.08 -7.34 1.62
C PHE A 98 -9.70 -8.82 1.78
N SER A 99 -8.43 -9.11 2.09
CA SER A 99 -7.89 -10.46 2.29
C SER A 99 -8.64 -11.19 3.39
N ALA A 100 -8.84 -10.54 4.54
CA ALA A 100 -9.59 -11.12 5.66
C ALA A 100 -11.05 -11.44 5.29
N VAL A 101 -11.70 -10.57 4.50
CA VAL A 101 -13.09 -10.80 4.07
C VAL A 101 -13.18 -11.94 3.05
N ILE A 102 -12.43 -11.86 1.95
CA ILE A 102 -12.50 -12.85 0.86
C ILE A 102 -12.10 -14.25 1.34
N PHE A 103 -11.10 -14.32 2.22
CA PHE A 103 -10.61 -15.59 2.76
C PHE A 103 -11.67 -16.32 3.59
N ASN A 104 -12.59 -15.59 4.24
CA ASN A 104 -13.71 -16.18 4.98
C ASN A 104 -14.88 -16.61 4.08
N TRP A 105 -14.93 -16.15 2.82
CA TRP A 105 -16.08 -16.39 1.93
C TRP A 105 -15.84 -17.50 0.90
N ILE A 106 -14.59 -17.70 0.48
CA ILE A 106 -14.23 -18.72 -0.52
C ILE A 106 -12.97 -19.50 -0.12
N LYS A 107 -12.81 -20.69 -0.68
CA LYS A 107 -11.61 -21.52 -0.55
C LYS A 107 -10.51 -20.98 -1.47
N CYS A 108 -9.65 -20.12 -0.94
CA CYS A 108 -8.53 -19.54 -1.67
C CYS A 108 -7.28 -19.40 -0.79
N ARG A 109 -6.16 -19.19 -1.47
CA ARG A 109 -4.93 -18.63 -0.91
C ARG A 109 -4.84 -17.17 -1.32
N VAL A 110 -4.39 -16.31 -0.43
CA VAL A 110 -4.12 -14.90 -0.75
C VAL A 110 -2.62 -14.68 -0.70
N VAL A 111 -2.09 -13.98 -1.70
CA VAL A 111 -0.70 -13.51 -1.73
C VAL A 111 -0.73 -12.04 -2.16
N ALA A 112 -0.51 -11.13 -1.23
CA ALA A 112 -0.39 -9.70 -1.51
C ALA A 112 1.09 -9.32 -1.62
N VAL A 113 1.47 -8.64 -2.69
CA VAL A 113 2.87 -8.41 -3.04
C VAL A 113 3.20 -6.92 -2.88
N ASP A 114 4.28 -6.61 -2.18
CA ASP A 114 4.89 -5.29 -2.23
C ASP A 114 5.66 -5.18 -3.55
N LEU A 115 5.15 -4.40 -4.49
CA LEU A 115 5.81 -4.20 -5.78
C LEU A 115 7.15 -3.49 -5.57
N ARG A 116 8.05 -3.63 -6.56
CA ARG A 116 9.37 -2.98 -6.53
C ARG A 116 9.32 -1.51 -6.07
N ALA A 117 10.26 -1.12 -5.21
CA ALA A 117 10.35 0.22 -4.60
C ALA A 117 9.13 0.66 -3.76
N HIS A 118 8.21 -0.26 -3.44
CA HIS A 118 7.07 -0.04 -2.56
C HIS A 118 7.15 -0.98 -1.35
N GLY A 119 6.41 -0.63 -0.29
CA GLY A 119 6.44 -1.38 0.97
C GLY A 119 7.86 -1.73 1.42
N ASP A 120 8.08 -2.95 1.90
CA ASP A 120 9.41 -3.32 2.41
C ASP A 120 10.27 -4.04 1.35
N THR A 121 9.80 -4.15 0.10
CA THR A 121 10.54 -4.73 -1.04
C THR A 121 11.81 -3.94 -1.37
N THR A 122 12.93 -4.66 -1.45
CA THR A 122 14.25 -4.13 -1.76
C THR A 122 14.77 -4.73 -3.06
N VAL A 123 15.13 -3.86 -4.03
CA VAL A 123 15.64 -4.28 -5.34
C VAL A 123 16.91 -3.52 -5.69
N ASN A 124 17.78 -4.13 -6.51
CA ASN A 124 19.07 -3.53 -6.90
C ASN A 124 18.91 -2.18 -7.63
N ASN A 125 17.91 -2.05 -8.49
CA ASN A 125 17.66 -0.84 -9.27
C ASN A 125 16.25 -0.29 -9.01
N SER A 126 16.01 0.32 -7.85
CA SER A 126 14.67 0.82 -7.46
C SER A 126 14.09 1.89 -8.41
N GLU A 127 14.89 2.48 -9.30
CA GLU A 127 14.46 3.55 -10.21
C GLU A 127 13.72 3.06 -11.47
N ASP A 128 13.88 1.80 -11.88
CA ASP A 128 13.25 1.26 -13.11
C ASP A 128 11.84 0.70 -12.89
N LEU A 129 10.83 1.57 -12.77
CA LEU A 129 9.43 1.15 -12.66
C LEU A 129 8.73 1.00 -14.01
N SER A 130 9.41 0.52 -15.06
CA SER A 130 8.76 0.20 -16.33
C SER A 130 7.75 -0.95 -16.19
N ALA A 131 6.74 -0.99 -17.07
CA ALA A 131 5.72 -2.04 -17.06
C ALA A 131 6.36 -3.42 -17.25
N GLU A 132 7.35 -3.50 -18.13
CA GLU A 132 8.08 -4.71 -18.47
C GLU A 132 8.85 -5.25 -17.28
N THR A 133 9.63 -4.40 -16.59
CA THR A 133 10.40 -4.82 -15.41
C THR A 133 9.47 -5.25 -14.27
N MET A 134 8.46 -4.45 -13.94
CA MET A 134 7.49 -4.80 -12.90
C MET A 134 6.74 -6.10 -13.20
N SER A 135 6.39 -6.34 -14.46
CA SER A 135 5.70 -7.59 -14.86
C SER A 135 6.60 -8.81 -14.73
N LYS A 136 7.88 -8.67 -15.08
CA LYS A 136 8.90 -9.72 -14.90
C LYS A 136 9.13 -10.02 -13.42
N ASP A 137 9.16 -9.01 -12.56
CA ASP A 137 9.28 -9.20 -11.12
C ASP A 137 8.15 -10.12 -10.61
N ILE A 138 6.90 -9.93 -11.08
CA ILE A 138 5.77 -10.81 -10.73
C ILE A 138 5.97 -12.25 -11.23
N GLY A 139 6.42 -12.43 -12.47
CA GLY A 139 6.74 -13.76 -13.01
C GLY A 139 7.78 -14.49 -12.16
N LYS A 140 8.82 -13.79 -11.75
CA LYS A 140 9.90 -14.34 -10.89
C LYS A 140 9.42 -14.68 -9.48
N VAL A 141 8.59 -13.83 -8.87
CA VAL A 141 7.99 -14.15 -7.56
C VAL A 141 7.22 -15.46 -7.63
N ILE A 142 6.43 -15.68 -8.69
CA ILE A 142 5.66 -16.92 -8.88
C ILE A 142 6.59 -18.12 -9.10
N GLU A 143 7.64 -17.96 -9.89
CA GLU A 143 8.66 -18.98 -10.13
C GLU A 143 9.37 -19.39 -8.83
N VAL A 144 9.79 -18.43 -8.00
CA VAL A 144 10.44 -18.71 -6.71
C VAL A 144 9.48 -19.42 -5.74
N LEU A 145 8.23 -18.95 -5.67
CA LEU A 145 7.25 -19.51 -4.73
C LEU A 145 6.77 -20.92 -5.09
N TYR A 146 6.67 -21.25 -6.39
CA TYR A 146 5.98 -22.46 -6.83
C TYR A 146 6.74 -23.32 -7.85
N GLY A 147 7.87 -22.84 -8.36
CA GLY A 147 8.67 -23.52 -9.37
C GLY A 147 7.89 -23.81 -10.65
N GLU A 148 8.12 -25.00 -11.21
CA GLU A 148 7.52 -25.41 -12.49
C GLU A 148 6.03 -25.74 -12.43
N ASN A 149 5.47 -25.91 -11.22
CA ASN A 149 4.08 -26.35 -11.03
C ASN A 149 3.26 -25.33 -10.23
N PRO A 150 3.09 -24.10 -10.73
CA PRO A 150 2.33 -23.10 -10.03
C PRO A 150 0.86 -23.51 -9.87
N PRO A 151 0.24 -23.24 -8.72
CA PRO A 151 -1.19 -23.49 -8.54
C PRO A 151 -2.02 -22.61 -9.47
N PRO A 152 -3.32 -22.85 -9.63
CA PRO A 152 -4.18 -21.93 -10.37
C PRO A 152 -4.15 -20.53 -9.73
N ILE A 153 -3.80 -19.51 -10.52
CA ILE A 153 -3.59 -18.13 -10.04
C ILE A 153 -4.58 -17.17 -10.69
N MET A 154 -5.19 -16.30 -9.89
CA MET A 154 -5.91 -15.11 -10.36
C MET A 154 -5.10 -13.86 -10.06
N LEU A 155 -4.81 -13.06 -11.08
CA LEU A 155 -4.18 -11.74 -10.91
C LEU A 155 -5.24 -10.70 -10.58
N ILE A 156 -5.06 -9.95 -9.49
CA ILE A 156 -5.98 -8.88 -9.10
C ILE A 156 -5.14 -7.63 -8.86
N GLY A 157 -5.40 -6.56 -9.62
CA GLY A 157 -4.59 -5.36 -9.57
C GLY A 157 -5.42 -4.09 -9.47
N HIS A 158 -4.96 -3.15 -8.64
CA HIS A 158 -5.53 -1.80 -8.52
C HIS A 158 -4.65 -0.76 -9.21
N SER A 159 -5.23 0.15 -9.99
CA SER A 159 -4.52 1.29 -10.57
C SER A 159 -3.25 0.84 -11.34
N MET A 160 -2.06 1.32 -10.96
CA MET A 160 -0.76 0.82 -11.44
C MET A 160 -0.66 -0.72 -11.39
N GLY A 161 -0.99 -1.36 -10.26
CA GLY A 161 -0.99 -2.82 -10.13
C GLY A 161 -2.00 -3.50 -11.05
N GLY A 162 -3.09 -2.82 -11.43
CA GLY A 162 -4.03 -3.29 -12.46
C GLY A 162 -3.39 -3.31 -13.84
N ALA A 163 -2.63 -2.28 -14.19
CA ALA A 163 -1.85 -2.27 -15.42
C ALA A 163 -0.81 -3.39 -15.44
N ILE A 164 -0.02 -3.53 -14.35
CA ILE A 164 0.99 -4.59 -14.25
C ILE A 164 0.35 -5.98 -14.34
N ALA A 165 -0.80 -6.23 -13.70
CA ALA A 165 -1.52 -7.50 -13.83
C ALA A 165 -1.83 -7.86 -15.29
N VAL A 166 -2.24 -6.88 -16.10
CA VAL A 166 -2.54 -7.07 -17.53
C VAL A 166 -1.26 -7.32 -18.33
N HIS A 167 -0.20 -6.55 -18.09
CA HIS A 167 1.09 -6.75 -18.76
C HIS A 167 1.69 -8.13 -18.43
N THR A 168 1.67 -8.54 -17.16
CA THR A 168 2.10 -9.88 -16.72
C THR A 168 1.31 -10.98 -17.42
N ALA A 169 -0.02 -10.82 -17.51
CA ALA A 169 -0.88 -11.80 -18.17
C ALA A 169 -0.66 -11.86 -19.69
N ALA A 170 -0.56 -10.71 -20.36
CA ALA A 170 -0.35 -10.63 -21.80
C ALA A 170 1.03 -11.16 -22.22
N ALA A 171 2.05 -10.97 -21.38
CA ALA A 171 3.37 -11.56 -21.56
C ALA A 171 3.44 -13.05 -21.20
N ASN A 172 2.32 -13.66 -20.76
CA ASN A 172 2.21 -15.07 -20.38
C ASN A 172 3.23 -15.48 -19.29
N LEU A 173 3.50 -14.59 -18.34
CA LEU A 173 4.46 -14.82 -17.25
C LEU A 173 3.89 -15.65 -16.10
N VAL A 174 2.60 -16.02 -16.16
CA VAL A 174 1.93 -16.87 -15.19
C VAL A 174 1.32 -18.07 -15.92
N PRO A 175 2.02 -19.22 -16.00
CA PRO A 175 1.58 -20.37 -16.79
C PRO A 175 0.22 -20.93 -16.36
N SER A 176 -0.13 -20.81 -15.08
CA SER A 176 -1.38 -21.31 -14.47
C SER A 176 -2.45 -20.24 -14.29
N LEU A 177 -2.37 -19.13 -15.04
CA LEU A 177 -3.32 -18.02 -14.93
C LEU A 177 -4.74 -18.46 -15.30
N LEU A 178 -5.68 -18.33 -14.36
CA LEU A 178 -7.10 -18.65 -14.58
C LEU A 178 -7.97 -17.41 -14.84
N GLY A 179 -7.50 -16.20 -14.52
CA GLY A 179 -8.30 -14.99 -14.66
C GLY A 179 -7.60 -13.72 -14.18
N ILE A 180 -8.17 -12.58 -14.57
CA ILE A 180 -7.65 -11.24 -14.22
C ILE A 180 -8.78 -10.37 -13.68
N CYS A 181 -8.55 -9.68 -12.57
CA CYS A 181 -9.39 -8.60 -12.07
C CYS A 181 -8.62 -7.28 -12.08
N VAL A 182 -9.20 -6.26 -12.69
CA VAL A 182 -8.64 -4.92 -12.77
C VAL A 182 -9.55 -3.96 -12.01
N ILE A 183 -8.99 -3.18 -11.08
CA ILE A 183 -9.74 -2.26 -10.22
C ILE A 183 -9.35 -0.81 -10.52
N ASP A 184 -10.36 -0.03 -10.91
CA ASP A 184 -10.32 1.43 -11.06
C ASP A 184 -9.22 1.97 -11.99
N VAL A 185 -8.92 1.24 -13.08
CA VAL A 185 -8.05 1.72 -14.16
C VAL A 185 -8.68 1.46 -15.53
N VAL A 186 -8.71 2.51 -16.35
CA VAL A 186 -9.13 2.49 -17.75
C VAL A 186 -8.22 3.44 -18.51
N GLU A 187 -7.66 3.02 -19.64
CA GLU A 187 -6.63 3.76 -20.40
C GLU A 187 -7.02 5.22 -20.63
N GLY A 188 -8.17 5.48 -21.28
CA GLY A 188 -8.57 6.85 -21.64
C GLY A 188 -8.59 7.81 -20.43
N THR A 189 -9.26 7.40 -19.35
CA THR A 189 -9.34 8.24 -18.14
C THR A 189 -8.04 8.30 -17.34
N ALA A 190 -7.22 7.25 -17.37
CA ALA A 190 -5.91 7.25 -16.72
C ALA A 190 -4.98 8.27 -17.40
N MET A 191 -4.95 8.28 -18.73
CA MET A 191 -4.14 9.22 -19.53
C MET A 191 -4.57 10.67 -19.30
N ASP A 192 -5.87 10.94 -19.24
CA ASP A 192 -6.40 12.27 -18.94
C ASP A 192 -6.09 12.73 -17.50
N ALA A 193 -6.03 11.79 -16.56
CA ALA A 193 -5.81 12.07 -15.14
C ALA A 193 -4.34 12.29 -14.75
N LEU A 194 -3.36 11.95 -15.59
CA LEU A 194 -1.93 12.02 -15.25
C LEU A 194 -1.50 13.41 -14.73
N ASN A 195 -1.94 14.48 -15.41
CA ASN A 195 -1.65 15.86 -14.99
C ASN A 195 -2.31 16.23 -13.64
N SER A 196 -3.53 15.75 -13.40
CA SER A 196 -4.25 15.97 -12.14
C SER A 196 -3.53 15.25 -10.99
N MET A 197 -3.02 14.05 -11.25
CA MET A 197 -2.28 13.25 -10.28
C MET A 197 -1.02 13.97 -9.79
N GLN A 198 -0.25 14.60 -10.69
CA GLN A 198 0.92 15.41 -10.30
C GLN A 198 0.56 16.52 -9.31
N ASN A 199 -0.55 17.24 -9.56
CA ASN A 199 -1.02 18.29 -8.67
C ASN A 199 -1.44 17.74 -7.31
N PHE A 200 -2.15 16.62 -7.29
CA PHE A 200 -2.52 15.93 -6.06
C PHE A 200 -1.28 15.51 -5.26
N LEU A 201 -0.32 14.83 -5.89
CA LEU A 201 0.89 14.33 -5.23
C LEU A 201 1.73 15.45 -4.61
N ARG A 202 1.83 16.60 -5.28
CA ARG A 202 2.55 17.80 -4.79
C ARG A 202 1.84 18.51 -3.64
N SER A 203 0.52 18.36 -3.53
CA SER A 203 -0.28 18.96 -2.46
C SER A 203 -0.20 18.21 -1.13
N ARG A 204 0.31 16.97 -1.14
CA ARG A 204 0.42 16.13 0.06
C ARG A 204 1.44 16.70 1.06
N PRO A 205 1.24 16.50 2.37
CA PRO A 205 2.27 16.79 3.36
C PRO A 205 3.58 16.08 2.99
N LYS A 206 4.72 16.75 3.17
CA LYS A 206 6.03 16.14 2.90
C LYS A 206 6.43 15.14 3.98
N THR A 207 6.03 15.41 5.22
CA THR A 207 6.35 14.58 6.38
C THR A 207 5.16 14.49 7.34
N PHE A 208 5.19 13.46 8.19
CA PHE A 208 4.23 13.24 9.27
C PHE A 208 4.99 13.09 10.59
N LYS A 209 4.38 13.55 11.69
CA LYS A 209 5.03 13.48 13.01
C LYS A 209 5.14 12.05 13.53
N SER A 210 4.10 11.26 13.28
CA SER A 210 4.01 9.86 13.69
C SER A 210 3.20 9.07 12.66
N LEU A 211 3.25 7.75 12.73
CA LEU A 211 2.42 6.89 11.90
C LEU A 211 0.93 7.13 12.17
N GLU A 212 0.53 7.33 13.43
CA GLU A 212 -0.84 7.69 13.81
C GLU A 212 -1.29 9.00 13.13
N ASN A 213 -0.42 10.00 13.03
CA ASN A 213 -0.72 11.24 12.33
C ASN A 213 -0.89 11.04 10.81
N ALA A 214 -0.11 10.14 10.20
CA ALA A 214 -0.28 9.76 8.79
C ALA A 214 -1.64 9.05 8.55
N ILE A 215 -2.02 8.13 9.44
CA ILE A 215 -3.32 7.43 9.41
C ILE A 215 -4.47 8.43 9.57
N GLU A 216 -4.37 9.35 10.52
CA GLU A 216 -5.40 10.39 10.72
C GLU A 216 -5.53 11.28 9.48
N TRP A 217 -4.40 11.69 8.89
CA TRP A 217 -4.41 12.51 7.68
C TRP A 217 -5.04 11.80 6.49
N SER A 218 -4.73 10.51 6.26
CA SER A 218 -5.26 9.77 5.10
C SER A 218 -6.78 9.63 5.13
N VAL A 219 -7.35 9.47 6.34
CA VAL A 219 -8.80 9.43 6.55
C VAL A 219 -9.44 10.80 6.39
N LYS A 220 -8.84 11.85 6.98
CA LYS A 220 -9.41 13.20 6.92
C LYS A 220 -9.29 13.86 5.54
N SER A 221 -8.23 13.55 4.79
CA SER A 221 -8.06 14.02 3.41
C SER A 221 -8.99 13.31 2.43
N GLY A 222 -9.55 12.16 2.82
CA GLY A 222 -10.38 11.32 1.98
C GLY A 222 -9.58 10.43 1.03
N GLN A 223 -8.27 10.28 1.23
CA GLN A 223 -7.43 9.33 0.47
C GLN A 223 -7.90 7.89 0.72
N ILE A 224 -8.16 7.55 1.98
CA ILE A 224 -8.73 6.26 2.40
C ILE A 224 -9.94 6.56 3.27
N ARG A 225 -11.13 6.11 2.86
CA ARG A 225 -12.38 6.41 3.57
C ARG A 225 -12.63 5.46 4.73
N ASN A 226 -12.11 4.24 4.62
CA ASN A 226 -12.21 3.21 5.65
C ASN A 226 -11.08 3.35 6.70
N LEU A 227 -11.46 3.68 7.94
CA LEU A 227 -10.50 3.81 9.03
C LEU A 227 -9.81 2.48 9.36
N GLU A 228 -10.49 1.34 9.25
CA GLU A 228 -9.89 0.03 9.51
C GLU A 228 -8.75 -0.25 8.52
N SER A 229 -9.01 -0.07 7.23
CA SER A 229 -8.00 -0.21 6.17
C SER A 229 -6.84 0.78 6.38
N ALA A 230 -7.15 2.05 6.65
CA ALA A 230 -6.13 3.07 6.84
C ALA A 230 -5.14 2.73 7.98
N ARG A 231 -5.64 2.15 9.09
CA ARG A 231 -4.80 1.81 10.26
C ARG A 231 -3.78 0.71 9.99
N VAL A 232 -4.05 -0.18 9.04
CA VAL A 232 -3.11 -1.24 8.62
C VAL A 232 -2.30 -0.84 7.39
N SER A 233 -2.92 -0.21 6.39
CA SER A 233 -2.29 0.02 5.09
C SER A 233 -1.31 1.20 5.08
N MET A 234 -1.55 2.24 5.88
CA MET A 234 -0.72 3.45 5.83
C MET A 234 0.73 3.21 6.24
N GLY A 235 1.01 2.21 7.08
CA GLY A 235 2.39 1.84 7.45
C GLY A 235 3.26 1.48 6.25
N GLY A 236 2.66 0.86 5.22
CA GLY A 236 3.36 0.53 3.98
C GLY A 236 3.55 1.71 3.02
N GLN A 237 2.84 2.83 3.22
CA GLN A 237 2.92 4.01 2.35
C GLN A 237 3.94 5.04 2.83
N VAL A 238 4.35 4.95 4.09
CA VAL A 238 5.34 5.84 4.71
C VAL A 238 6.53 5.06 5.23
N LYS A 239 7.65 5.77 5.45
CA LYS A 239 8.85 5.24 6.11
C LYS A 239 9.39 6.29 7.07
N LYS A 240 10.15 5.87 8.08
CA LYS A 240 10.87 6.82 8.94
C LYS A 240 11.91 7.57 8.10
N CYS A 241 12.04 8.88 8.33
CA CYS A 241 13.17 9.63 7.81
C CYS A 241 14.45 9.09 8.42
N GLU A 242 15.42 8.76 7.59
CA GLU A 242 16.77 8.44 8.05
C GLU A 242 17.40 9.72 8.60
N ASP A 243 18.00 9.65 9.80
CA ASP A 243 18.81 10.74 10.31
C ASP A 243 20.03 10.91 9.40
N PRO A 244 20.39 12.14 9.00
CA PRO A 244 21.56 12.36 8.17
C PRO A 244 22.88 12.24 8.98
N VAL A 245 23.07 11.16 9.76
CA VAL A 245 24.39 10.74 10.29
C VAL A 245 24.38 9.23 10.62
N SER A 246 24.73 8.39 9.65
CA SER A 246 25.58 7.22 9.90
C SER A 246 26.00 6.60 8.56
N SER A 247 27.16 7.00 8.07
CA SER A 247 27.98 6.19 7.16
C SER A 247 28.18 4.78 7.76
N PRO A 248 28.38 3.73 6.94
CA PRO A 248 28.42 2.36 7.44
C PRO A 248 29.63 2.15 8.32
N GLY A 249 29.40 1.92 9.62
CA GLY A 249 30.43 1.71 10.61
C GLY A 249 29.89 0.84 11.73
N ILE A 250 30.11 -0.47 11.59
CA ILE A 250 30.28 -1.47 12.65
C ILE A 250 29.18 -1.52 13.73
N SER A 251 28.38 -2.59 13.68
CA SER A 251 27.50 -3.03 14.78
C SER A 251 28.18 -2.89 16.15
N LYS A 252 27.54 -2.14 17.05
CA LYS A 252 27.82 -2.20 18.48
C LYS A 252 27.36 -3.55 19.01
N THR A 253 28.24 -4.54 18.92
CA THR A 253 28.12 -5.80 19.65
C THR A 253 29.02 -5.70 20.89
N ILE A 254 28.37 -5.70 22.06
CA ILE A 254 28.86 -6.19 23.36
C ILE A 254 30.15 -5.55 23.88
N ILE A 255 30.03 -4.68 24.88
CA ILE A 255 31.02 -4.59 25.96
C ILE A 255 30.25 -4.64 27.28
N GLU A 256 29.99 -5.86 27.73
CA GLU A 256 29.86 -6.19 29.16
C GLU A 256 31.22 -6.73 29.61
N GLY A 257 31.80 -6.06 30.61
CA GLY A 257 32.76 -6.61 31.56
C GLY A 257 34.05 -7.24 31.03
N ILE A 258 35.17 -6.53 31.20
CA ILE A 258 36.37 -7.08 31.86
C ILE A 258 37.04 -5.89 32.58
N ILE A 259 37.10 -6.03 33.90
CA ILE A 259 38.01 -5.29 34.78
C ILE A 259 39.34 -6.01 34.62
N GLU A 260 40.35 -5.34 34.10
CA GLU A 260 41.75 -5.73 34.31
C GLU A 260 42.53 -4.52 34.77
N GLU A 261 43.21 -4.77 35.89
CA GLU A 261 44.03 -3.88 36.68
C GLU A 261 45.32 -3.57 35.91
N GLU A 262 45.72 -2.31 35.86
CA GLU A 262 47.12 -1.96 35.62
C GLU A 262 47.55 -0.95 36.70
N GLU A 263 48.45 -1.43 37.55
CA GLU A 263 49.26 -0.67 38.49
C GLU A 263 50.28 0.16 37.71
N GLU A 264 50.36 1.46 37.95
CA GLU A 264 51.59 2.23 37.73
C GLU A 264 51.92 3.04 38.97
N GLU A 265 53.11 2.75 39.49
CA GLU A 265 53.81 3.38 40.59
C GLU A 265 54.25 4.80 40.18
N GLU A 266 53.96 5.81 41.00
CA GLU A 266 54.75 7.04 41.03
C GLU A 266 55.19 7.35 42.47
N GLU A 267 56.51 7.45 42.61
CA GLU A 267 57.24 7.70 43.84
C GLU A 267 57.01 9.12 44.40
N ALA A 268 57.18 9.20 45.72
CA ALA A 268 57.00 10.36 46.56
C ALA A 268 58.14 11.40 46.49
N GLU A 269 57.81 12.63 46.88
CA GLU A 269 58.57 13.61 47.71
C GLU A 269 58.06 15.02 47.35
N GLY A 270 57.70 15.95 48.24
CA GLY A 270 57.69 16.03 49.69
C GLY A 270 57.21 17.45 50.10
N GLU A 271 56.68 17.51 51.32
CA GLU A 271 56.61 18.65 52.25
C GLU A 271 55.79 19.93 51.94
N GLY A 272 54.77 20.14 52.78
CA GLY A 272 54.71 21.37 53.60
C GLY A 272 53.49 22.27 53.43
N GLY A 273 52.67 22.39 54.49
CA GLY A 273 51.91 23.61 54.77
C GLY A 273 50.44 23.44 55.13
N GLU A 274 50.16 23.39 56.43
CA GLU A 274 48.84 23.73 57.00
C GLU A 274 48.43 25.16 56.58
N HIS A 275 47.16 25.38 56.27
CA HIS A 275 46.31 26.46 56.83
C HIS A 275 44.90 26.36 56.25
N GLY A 276 43.90 26.37 57.15
CA GLY A 276 42.50 26.35 56.79
C GLY A 276 42.01 27.65 56.15
N ASN A 277 40.95 27.54 55.36
CA ASN A 277 39.95 28.59 55.30
C ASN A 277 38.60 28.02 54.80
N GLU A 278 37.56 28.30 55.57
CA GLU A 278 36.17 28.13 55.19
C GLU A 278 35.82 29.10 54.06
N GLY A 279 35.12 28.62 53.03
CA GLY A 279 34.74 29.41 51.86
C GLY A 279 33.50 28.84 51.20
N GLU A 280 32.44 29.64 51.25
CA GLU A 280 31.06 29.35 50.87
C GLU A 280 30.82 28.99 49.38
N SER A 281 29.74 28.24 49.19
CA SER A 281 28.75 28.38 48.11
C SER A 281 29.17 28.17 46.64
N ASN A 282 28.77 27.03 46.07
CA ASN A 282 27.91 27.01 44.87
C ASN A 282 27.39 25.60 44.56
N ASN A 283 26.21 25.25 45.09
CA ASN A 283 25.45 24.08 44.67
C ASN A 283 24.81 24.35 43.31
N LYS A 284 25.60 24.21 42.23
CA LYS A 284 25.08 24.18 40.86
C LYS A 284 24.57 22.76 40.60
N ARG A 285 23.31 22.52 40.95
CA ARG A 285 22.57 21.31 40.55
C ARG A 285 22.72 21.16 39.03
N LYS A 286 23.50 20.15 38.59
CA LYS A 286 23.46 19.66 37.22
C LYS A 286 22.03 19.20 36.98
N LYS A 287 21.34 19.88 36.05
CA LYS A 287 20.13 19.35 35.42
C LYS A 287 20.53 18.01 34.83
N GLU A 288 19.88 16.95 35.27
CA GLU A 288 19.82 15.70 34.53
C GLU A 288 19.28 16.05 33.14
N ASP A 289 20.08 15.76 32.11
CA ASP A 289 19.67 15.92 30.73
C ASP A 289 18.52 14.95 30.47
N ASP A 290 17.30 15.49 30.41
CA ASP A 290 16.19 14.86 29.70
C ASP A 290 16.66 14.68 28.25
N LEU A 291 17.13 13.47 27.92
CA LEU A 291 17.32 13.05 26.54
C LEU A 291 15.93 13.00 25.89
N GLU A 292 15.46 14.15 25.38
CA GLU A 292 14.34 14.20 24.45
C GLU A 292 14.71 13.31 23.26
N VAL A 293 14.12 12.11 23.22
CA VAL A 293 14.16 11.24 22.05
C VAL A 293 13.49 12.01 20.93
N LYS A 294 14.31 12.60 20.05
CA LYS A 294 13.85 13.36 18.90
C LYS A 294 13.23 12.36 17.93
N GLU A 295 11.91 12.17 17.99
CA GLU A 295 11.20 11.25 17.10
C GLU A 295 11.50 11.63 15.64
N CYS A 296 12.13 10.71 14.90
CA CYS A 296 12.37 10.89 13.47
C CYS A 296 11.01 10.94 12.76
N PRO A 297 10.71 12.01 11.99
CA PRO A 297 9.44 12.12 11.30
C PRO A 297 9.30 11.03 10.23
N TYR A 298 8.08 10.74 9.81
CA TYR A 298 7.80 9.87 8.68
C TYR A 298 7.75 10.67 7.37
N THR A 299 8.14 10.06 6.27
CA THR A 299 8.01 10.58 4.90
C THR A 299 7.36 9.54 3.99
N TRP A 300 6.91 9.96 2.81
CA TRP A 300 6.39 9.03 1.80
C TRP A 300 7.47 8.02 1.43
N ARG A 301 7.06 6.75 1.33
CA ARG A 301 7.98 5.66 1.01
C ARG A 301 8.63 5.82 -0.36
N ILE A 302 7.81 6.23 -1.33
CA ILE A 302 8.21 6.52 -2.70
C ILE A 302 7.73 7.91 -3.12
N GLU A 303 8.60 8.66 -3.78
CA GLU A 303 8.24 9.89 -4.47
C GLU A 303 7.58 9.55 -5.81
N LEU A 304 6.30 9.15 -5.77
CA LEU A 304 5.58 8.67 -6.96
C LEU A 304 5.65 9.62 -8.16
N ALA A 305 5.76 10.93 -7.93
CA ALA A 305 5.91 11.91 -9.01
C ALA A 305 7.17 11.68 -9.87
N LYS A 306 8.26 11.11 -9.33
CA LYS A 306 9.47 10.75 -10.09
C LYS A 306 9.25 9.61 -11.09
N THR A 307 8.18 8.85 -10.91
CA THR A 307 7.81 7.72 -11.77
C THR A 307 7.02 8.13 -13.01
N GLU A 308 6.72 9.43 -13.18
CA GLU A 308 5.92 9.98 -14.29
C GLU A 308 6.39 9.53 -15.68
N LYS A 309 7.70 9.38 -15.87
CA LYS A 309 8.31 8.87 -17.10
C LYS A 309 7.83 7.47 -17.51
N TYR A 310 7.30 6.67 -16.59
CA TYR A 310 6.81 5.31 -16.84
C TYR A 310 5.29 5.23 -16.99
N TRP A 311 4.54 6.26 -16.60
CA TRP A 311 3.06 6.20 -16.57
C TRP A 311 2.47 5.95 -17.96
N ASP A 312 3.07 6.53 -19.00
CA ASP A 312 2.66 6.28 -20.38
C ASP A 312 2.77 4.78 -20.73
N GLY A 313 3.89 4.14 -20.38
CA GLY A 313 4.10 2.71 -20.62
C GLY A 313 3.19 1.80 -19.78
N TRP A 314 2.71 2.27 -18.63
CA TRP A 314 1.73 1.53 -17.83
C TRP A 314 0.37 1.48 -18.51
N PHE A 315 -0.12 2.61 -19.02
CA PHE A 315 -1.53 2.76 -19.40
C PHE A 315 -1.79 2.78 -20.91
N ARG A 316 -0.82 3.17 -21.74
CA ARG A 316 -1.00 3.25 -23.19
C ARG A 316 -1.26 1.86 -23.78
N GLY A 317 -2.36 1.74 -24.53
CA GLY A 317 -2.83 0.48 -25.11
C GLY A 317 -3.39 -0.53 -24.10
N LEU A 318 -3.50 -0.17 -22.82
CA LEU A 318 -3.89 -1.09 -21.75
C LEU A 318 -5.28 -1.69 -21.98
N SER A 319 -6.23 -0.90 -22.50
CA SER A 319 -7.60 -1.38 -22.74
C SER A 319 -7.63 -2.46 -23.82
N SER A 320 -6.91 -2.26 -24.92
CA SER A 320 -6.75 -3.25 -25.97
C SER A 320 -5.97 -4.48 -25.49
N LEU A 321 -4.92 -4.29 -24.69
CA LEU A 321 -4.12 -5.39 -24.11
C LEU A 321 -4.95 -6.26 -23.16
N PHE A 322 -5.73 -5.64 -22.25
CA PHE A 322 -6.66 -6.34 -21.37
C PHE A 322 -7.66 -7.18 -22.15
N LEU A 323 -8.24 -6.63 -23.24
CA LEU A 323 -9.18 -7.36 -24.08
C LEU A 323 -8.54 -8.53 -24.84
N SER A 324 -7.22 -8.48 -25.09
CA SER A 324 -6.47 -9.54 -25.78
C SER A 324 -6.18 -10.77 -24.91
N CYS A 325 -6.17 -10.63 -23.59
CA CYS A 325 -5.92 -11.73 -22.67
C CYS A 325 -7.03 -12.80 -22.80
N SER A 326 -6.65 -14.06 -23.02
CA SER A 326 -7.56 -15.18 -23.32
C SER A 326 -8.23 -15.81 -22.10
N VAL A 327 -8.02 -15.26 -20.90
CA VAL A 327 -8.63 -15.71 -19.65
C VAL A 327 -9.90 -14.92 -19.30
N PRO A 328 -10.79 -15.46 -18.43
CA PRO A 328 -11.88 -14.69 -17.84
C PRO A 328 -11.40 -13.42 -17.15
N LYS A 329 -12.18 -12.35 -17.32
CA LYS A 329 -11.80 -10.98 -16.92
C LYS A 329 -12.90 -10.31 -16.13
N LEU A 330 -12.53 -9.65 -15.05
CA LEU A 330 -13.38 -8.81 -14.21
C LEU A 330 -12.85 -7.38 -14.18
N LEU A 331 -13.71 -6.38 -14.38
CA LEU A 331 -13.40 -4.97 -14.22
C LEU A 331 -14.28 -4.36 -13.13
N LEU A 332 -13.66 -3.81 -12.09
CA LEU A 332 -14.34 -3.13 -10.99
C LEU A 332 -14.07 -1.62 -11.09
N LEU A 333 -15.12 -0.81 -11.16
CA LEU A 333 -15.01 0.64 -11.29
C LEU A 333 -15.73 1.38 -10.16
N ALA A 334 -15.19 2.50 -9.70
CA ALA A 334 -15.90 3.39 -8.78
C ALA A 334 -17.08 4.13 -9.45
N GLY A 335 -17.07 4.25 -10.78
CA GLY A 335 -18.10 4.93 -11.59
C GLY A 335 -18.13 4.45 -13.04
N VAL A 336 -19.30 4.52 -13.68
CA VAL A 336 -19.53 4.13 -15.10
C VAL A 336 -18.89 5.09 -16.10
N ASP A 337 -18.67 6.34 -15.70
CA ASP A 337 -18.08 7.42 -16.47
C ASP A 337 -16.60 7.20 -16.82
N ARG A 338 -16.02 6.07 -16.37
CA ARG A 338 -14.62 5.73 -16.55
C ARG A 338 -14.32 4.88 -17.77
N LEU A 339 -15.32 4.27 -18.42
CA LEU A 339 -15.07 3.44 -19.59
C LEU A 339 -14.62 4.27 -20.80
N ASP A 340 -13.55 3.84 -21.46
CA ASP A 340 -13.14 4.36 -22.76
C ASP A 340 -13.86 3.64 -23.90
N LYS A 341 -13.56 4.06 -25.13
CA LYS A 341 -14.18 3.49 -26.34
C LYS A 341 -13.93 1.99 -26.48
N ASP A 342 -12.71 1.54 -26.23
CA ASP A 342 -12.30 0.15 -26.44
C ASP A 342 -12.98 -0.78 -25.43
N LEU A 343 -12.96 -0.42 -24.14
CA LEU A 343 -13.64 -1.19 -23.11
C LEU A 343 -15.16 -1.12 -23.24
N THR A 344 -15.72 0.00 -23.70
CA THR A 344 -17.17 0.09 -24.00
C THR A 344 -17.56 -0.93 -25.08
N ILE A 345 -16.80 -0.99 -26.19
CA ILE A 345 -17.05 -1.96 -27.26
C ILE A 345 -16.85 -3.39 -26.74
N GLY A 346 -15.78 -3.64 -26.00
CA GLY A 346 -15.49 -4.95 -25.42
C GLY A 346 -16.56 -5.43 -24.44
N GLN A 347 -17.10 -4.52 -23.62
CA GLN A 347 -18.18 -4.81 -22.68
C GLN A 347 -19.48 -5.13 -23.42
N MET A 348 -19.84 -4.36 -24.45
CA MET A 348 -21.02 -4.63 -25.28
C MET A 348 -20.91 -5.98 -26.02
N GLN A 349 -19.69 -6.43 -26.31
CA GLN A 349 -19.41 -7.75 -26.89
C GLN A 349 -19.36 -8.88 -25.84
N GLY A 350 -19.53 -8.58 -24.54
CA GLY A 350 -19.48 -9.56 -23.46
C GLY A 350 -18.08 -10.15 -23.21
N LYS A 351 -17.00 -9.43 -23.56
CA LYS A 351 -15.62 -9.94 -23.44
C LYS A 351 -15.09 -9.99 -22.00
N PHE A 352 -15.73 -9.29 -21.07
CA PHE A 352 -15.39 -9.28 -19.66
C PHE A 352 -16.64 -9.02 -18.81
N GLN A 353 -16.57 -9.34 -17.51
CA GLN A 353 -17.59 -8.97 -16.55
C GLN A 353 -17.22 -7.60 -15.94
N MET A 354 -18.20 -6.72 -15.78
CA MET A 354 -18.01 -5.42 -15.16
C MET A 354 -18.95 -5.24 -13.99
N GLN A 355 -18.45 -4.65 -12.91
CA GLN A 355 -19.26 -4.20 -11.78
C GLN A 355 -18.86 -2.80 -11.34
N VAL A 356 -19.86 -2.00 -11.01
CA VAL A 356 -19.67 -0.62 -10.55
C VAL A 356 -19.97 -0.56 -9.07
N LEU A 357 -19.01 -0.04 -8.30
CA LEU A 357 -19.05 0.08 -6.86
C LEU A 357 -19.12 1.57 -6.50
N PRO A 358 -20.32 2.19 -6.53
CA PRO A 358 -20.45 3.62 -6.32
C PRO A 358 -20.04 4.00 -4.90
N GLN A 359 -19.75 5.28 -4.71
CA GLN A 359 -19.41 5.93 -3.42
C GLN A 359 -18.01 5.60 -2.87
N CYS A 360 -17.16 4.95 -3.65
CA CYS A 360 -15.76 4.73 -3.32
C CYS A 360 -14.87 5.84 -3.91
N GLY A 361 -13.74 6.11 -3.26
CA GLY A 361 -12.65 6.90 -3.82
C GLY A 361 -11.84 6.09 -4.83
N HIS A 362 -10.55 6.38 -4.94
CA HIS A 362 -9.66 5.70 -5.89
C HIS A 362 -9.35 4.26 -5.47
N ALA A 363 -9.08 4.01 -4.19
CA ALA A 363 -8.76 2.68 -3.66
C ALA A 363 -10.04 1.96 -3.22
N VAL A 364 -10.83 1.49 -4.19
CA VAL A 364 -12.14 0.84 -3.95
C VAL A 364 -12.03 -0.37 -3.02
N HIS A 365 -10.93 -1.11 -3.09
CA HIS A 365 -10.65 -2.28 -2.26
C HIS A 365 -10.32 -1.92 -0.81
N GLU A 366 -9.86 -0.69 -0.53
CA GLU A 366 -9.70 -0.19 0.84
C GLU A 366 -11.02 0.41 1.36
N ASP A 367 -11.73 1.14 0.50
CA ASP A 367 -12.95 1.88 0.87
C ASP A 367 -14.17 0.97 1.08
N ALA A 368 -14.29 -0.09 0.29
CA ALA A 368 -15.40 -1.05 0.33
C ALA A 368 -14.90 -2.49 0.13
N PRO A 369 -14.03 -3.01 1.03
CA PRO A 369 -13.40 -4.32 0.89
C PRO A 369 -14.43 -5.45 0.75
N GLU A 370 -15.56 -5.37 1.45
CA GLU A 370 -16.62 -6.39 1.40
C GLU A 370 -17.29 -6.45 0.03
N LYS A 371 -17.52 -5.30 -0.61
CA LYS A 371 -18.14 -5.26 -1.94
C LYS A 371 -17.18 -5.75 -3.02
N VAL A 372 -15.90 -5.44 -2.88
CA VAL A 372 -14.86 -5.97 -3.78
C VAL A 372 -14.73 -7.48 -3.59
N ALA A 373 -14.72 -7.97 -2.35
CA ALA A 373 -14.72 -9.39 -2.04
C ALA A 373 -15.99 -10.09 -2.58
N GLU A 374 -17.15 -9.46 -2.52
CA GLU A 374 -18.41 -10.03 -3.02
C GLU A 374 -18.37 -10.19 -4.53
N ALA A 375 -17.99 -9.13 -5.24
CA ALA A 375 -17.85 -9.13 -6.69
C ALA A 375 -16.88 -10.23 -7.15
N LEU A 376 -15.73 -10.33 -6.49
CA LEU A 376 -14.70 -11.30 -6.83
C LEU A 376 -15.12 -12.73 -6.47
N ALA A 377 -15.68 -12.97 -5.27
CA ALA A 377 -16.17 -14.29 -4.86
C ALA A 377 -17.26 -14.79 -5.81
N THR A 378 -18.24 -13.95 -6.15
CA THR A 378 -19.29 -14.30 -7.12
C THR A 378 -18.68 -14.63 -8.48
N PHE A 379 -17.70 -13.85 -8.96
CA PHE A 379 -16.99 -14.14 -10.20
C PHE A 379 -16.25 -15.49 -10.15
N MET A 380 -15.49 -15.73 -9.09
CA MET A 380 -14.71 -16.97 -8.91
C MET A 380 -15.61 -18.21 -8.85
N VAL A 381 -16.71 -18.14 -8.11
CA VAL A 381 -17.69 -19.24 -8.00
C VAL A 381 -18.43 -19.45 -9.32
N ARG A 382 -18.84 -18.38 -10.02
CA ARG A 382 -19.48 -18.45 -11.34
C ARG A 382 -18.63 -19.22 -12.35
N HIS A 383 -17.33 -18.96 -12.35
CA HIS A 383 -16.38 -19.60 -13.25
C HIS A 383 -15.86 -20.95 -12.74
N LYS A 384 -16.36 -21.44 -11.59
CA LYS A 384 -15.95 -22.70 -10.95
C LYS A 384 -14.45 -22.76 -10.63
N PHE A 385 -13.86 -21.62 -10.30
CA PHE A 385 -12.45 -21.54 -9.89
C PHE A 385 -12.25 -21.89 -8.41
N THR A 386 -13.30 -21.77 -7.60
CA THR A 386 -13.27 -22.02 -6.16
C THR A 386 -14.64 -22.50 -5.66
N GLU A 387 -14.67 -22.89 -4.39
CA GLU A 387 -15.86 -23.25 -3.63
C GLU A 387 -16.13 -22.20 -2.54
N THR A 388 -17.40 -22.00 -2.19
CA THR A 388 -17.81 -21.11 -1.11
C THR A 388 -17.50 -21.72 0.26
N LYS A 389 -17.03 -20.91 1.22
CA LYS A 389 -16.98 -21.24 2.64
C LYS A 389 -18.30 -20.87 3.34
N GLY A 390 -18.57 -21.49 4.49
CA GLY A 390 -19.85 -21.36 5.19
C GLY A 390 -20.23 -19.91 5.50
N GLY A 391 -21.38 -19.46 4.97
CA GLY A 391 -21.95 -18.13 5.23
C GLY A 391 -22.05 -17.22 4.01
N PHE A 392 -21.26 -17.44 2.97
CA PHE A 392 -21.35 -16.66 1.73
C PHE A 392 -22.40 -17.27 0.78
N GLN A 393 -23.48 -16.53 0.52
CA GLN A 393 -24.49 -16.92 -0.46
C GLN A 393 -24.26 -16.13 -1.75
N CYS A 394 -23.85 -16.83 -2.81
CA CYS A 394 -23.62 -16.20 -4.10
C CYS A 394 -24.94 -15.62 -4.65
N MET A 395 -25.05 -14.29 -4.66
CA MET A 395 -26.17 -13.60 -5.29
C MET A 395 -25.87 -13.44 -6.77
N PHE A 396 -26.34 -14.38 -7.58
CA PHE A 396 -26.35 -14.19 -9.03
C PHE A 396 -27.44 -13.17 -9.37
N PRO A 397 -27.15 -12.12 -10.15
CA PRO A 397 -28.20 -11.26 -10.70
C PRO A 397 -29.21 -12.14 -11.43
N ALA A 398 -30.50 -12.04 -11.08
CA ALA A 398 -31.55 -12.69 -11.84
C ALA A 398 -31.51 -12.18 -13.28
N CYS A 399 -31.51 -13.11 -14.24
CA CYS A 399 -31.42 -12.84 -15.68
C CYS A 399 -32.52 -11.91 -16.20
#